data_AF-A0A5Q5CLT6-F1
#
_entry.id   AF-A0A5Q5CLT6-F1
#
_cell.length_a   1.000
_cell.length_b   1.000
_cell.length_c   1.000
_cell.angle_alpha   90.00
_cell.angle_beta   90.00
_cell.angle_gamma   90.00
#
_symmetry.space_group_name_H-M   'P 1'
#
loop_
_entity.id
_entity.type
_entity.pdbx_description
1 polymer ?
#
loop_
_entity_poly.entity_id
_entity_poly.type
_entity_poly.pdbx_seq_one_letter_code
_entity_poly.pdbx_strand_id
1 'polypeptide(L)'
;MTAARTSKAEARRRAVEAARRANEELAAREKANLKDATILLHAIDKLDAIGEWKKQRRAELRAQADAQLAREEAKRVGDDREAAGAAVERMRERGETLTTIATKHDLGIAIVRVMARHAPKAANPVSRNGSQALGRNVSGTGEAAADGEVGPDAGEPPAGAAPA
;
A
#
# COMPACT_ATOMS: atom_id res chain seq x y z
N MET A 1 -34.59 -79.83 -45.61
CA MET A 1 -33.38 -78.99 -45.79
C MET A 1 -33.46 -77.70 -44.94
N THR A 2 -33.45 -77.79 -43.61
CA THR A 2 -33.68 -76.62 -42.72
C THR A 2 -32.50 -76.32 -41.78
N ALA A 3 -31.83 -77.34 -41.24
CA ALA A 3 -30.75 -77.19 -40.24
C ALA A 3 -29.54 -76.33 -40.67
N ALA A 4 -29.14 -76.37 -41.94
CA ALA A 4 -28.03 -75.54 -42.43
C ALA A 4 -28.38 -74.03 -42.47
N ARG A 5 -29.67 -73.70 -42.63
CA ARG A 5 -30.14 -72.30 -42.64
C ARG A 5 -30.24 -71.72 -41.23
N THR A 6 -30.62 -72.52 -40.23
CA THR A 6 -30.64 -72.08 -38.83
C THR A 6 -29.22 -71.86 -38.30
N SER A 7 -28.28 -72.77 -38.56
CA SER A 7 -26.86 -72.63 -38.18
C SER A 7 -26.23 -71.33 -38.71
N LYS A 8 -26.45 -70.98 -39.99
CA LYS A 8 -25.98 -69.72 -40.57
C LYS A 8 -26.64 -68.48 -39.96
N ALA A 9 -27.91 -68.56 -39.56
CA ALA A 9 -28.62 -67.48 -38.89
C ALA A 9 -28.12 -67.27 -37.45
N GLU A 10 -27.86 -68.34 -36.71
CA GLU A 10 -27.29 -68.30 -35.36
C GLU A 10 -25.85 -67.75 -35.35
N ALA A 11 -25.01 -68.16 -36.31
CA ALA A 11 -23.67 -67.60 -36.47
C ALA A 11 -23.70 -66.08 -36.71
N ARG A 12 -24.67 -65.59 -37.50
CA ARG A 12 -24.88 -64.15 -37.71
C ARG A 12 -25.39 -63.44 -36.45
N ARG A 13 -26.31 -64.05 -35.69
CA ARG A 13 -26.79 -63.49 -34.41
C ARG A 13 -25.63 -63.34 -33.42
N ARG A 14 -24.82 -64.38 -33.22
CA ARG A 14 -23.64 -64.35 -32.34
C ARG A 14 -22.62 -63.29 -32.77
N ALA A 15 -22.38 -63.13 -34.07
CA ALA A 15 -21.47 -62.09 -34.58
C ALA A 15 -22.00 -60.66 -34.29
N VAL A 16 -23.31 -60.43 -34.48
CA VAL A 16 -23.97 -59.14 -34.17
C VAL A 16 -24.00 -58.87 -32.66
N GLU A 17 -24.26 -59.88 -31.84
CA GLU A 17 -24.25 -59.78 -30.38
C GLU A 17 -22.84 -59.50 -29.84
N ALA A 18 -21.80 -60.15 -30.39
CA ALA A 18 -20.41 -59.88 -30.05
C ALA A 18 -19.99 -58.44 -30.43
N ALA A 19 -20.33 -57.99 -31.63
CA ALA A 19 -20.09 -56.61 -32.06
C ALA A 19 -20.84 -55.59 -31.19
N ARG A 20 -22.09 -55.90 -30.80
CA ARG A 20 -22.88 -55.09 -29.89
C ARG A 20 -22.23 -54.99 -28.51
N ARG A 21 -21.75 -56.11 -27.94
CA ARG A 21 -21.02 -56.12 -26.65
C ARG A 21 -19.76 -55.27 -26.70
N ALA A 22 -18.95 -55.41 -27.76
CA ALA A 22 -17.77 -54.58 -27.94
C ALA A 22 -18.11 -53.07 -28.02
N ASN A 23 -19.19 -52.71 -28.72
CA ASN A 23 -19.65 -51.33 -28.80
C ASN A 23 -20.21 -50.81 -27.45
N GLU A 24 -20.91 -51.64 -26.69
CA GLU A 24 -21.38 -51.31 -25.32
C GLU A 24 -20.19 -51.05 -24.38
N GLU A 25 -19.12 -51.86 -24.45
CA GLU A 25 -17.89 -51.65 -23.69
C GLU A 25 -17.15 -50.36 -24.08
N LEU A 26 -17.02 -50.08 -25.39
CA LEU A 26 -16.40 -48.86 -25.88
C LEU A 26 -17.19 -47.62 -25.42
N ALA A 27 -18.53 -47.65 -25.53
CA ALA A 27 -19.38 -46.55 -25.06
C ALA A 27 -19.28 -46.34 -23.53
N ALA A 28 -19.14 -47.41 -22.74
CA ALA A 28 -18.94 -47.32 -21.30
C ALA A 28 -17.58 -46.69 -20.96
N ARG A 29 -16.50 -47.08 -21.66
CA ARG A 29 -15.16 -46.49 -21.51
C ARG A 29 -15.15 -45.03 -21.90
N GLU A 30 -15.74 -44.68 -23.04
CA GLU A 30 -15.79 -43.29 -23.52
C GLU A 30 -16.55 -42.37 -22.55
N LYS A 31 -17.66 -42.85 -21.98
CA LYS A 31 -18.41 -42.12 -20.95
C LYS A 31 -17.60 -41.91 -19.66
N ALA A 32 -16.79 -42.89 -19.25
CA ALA A 32 -15.88 -42.74 -18.11
C ALA A 32 -14.76 -41.74 -18.42
N ASN A 33 -14.09 -41.91 -19.57
CA ASN A 33 -13.03 -41.03 -20.05
C ASN A 33 -13.49 -39.57 -20.13
N LEU A 34 -14.70 -39.29 -20.61
CA LEU A 34 -15.25 -37.93 -20.70
C LEU A 34 -15.40 -37.28 -19.30
N LYS A 35 -15.86 -38.05 -18.31
CA LYS A 35 -15.97 -37.58 -16.93
C LYS A 35 -14.59 -37.26 -16.35
N ASP A 36 -13.63 -38.15 -16.53
CA ASP A 36 -12.29 -38.00 -15.96
C ASP A 36 -11.49 -36.91 -16.70
N ALA A 37 -11.70 -36.73 -18.01
CA ALA A 37 -11.18 -35.60 -18.78
C ALA A 37 -11.70 -34.26 -18.26
N THR A 38 -12.99 -34.18 -17.87
CA THR A 38 -13.57 -32.98 -17.26
C THR A 38 -12.90 -32.65 -15.92
N ILE A 39 -12.62 -33.67 -15.10
CA ILE A 39 -11.90 -33.52 -13.83
C ILE A 39 -10.46 -33.05 -14.08
N LEU A 40 -9.77 -33.64 -15.07
CA LEU A 40 -8.40 -33.30 -15.45
C LEU A 40 -8.28 -31.84 -15.92
N LEU A 41 -9.13 -31.41 -16.84
CA LEU A 41 -9.12 -30.03 -17.36
C LEU A 41 -9.37 -29.02 -16.22
N HIS A 42 -10.38 -29.27 -15.38
CA HIS A 42 -10.66 -28.42 -14.22
C HIS A 42 -9.52 -28.39 -13.18
N ALA A 43 -8.75 -29.47 -13.06
CA ALA A 43 -7.56 -29.50 -12.21
C ALA A 43 -6.41 -28.68 -12.81
N ILE A 44 -6.20 -28.75 -14.14
CA ILE A 44 -5.21 -27.94 -14.87
C ILE A 44 -5.53 -26.44 -14.71
N ASP A 45 -6.77 -26.03 -15.01
CA ASP A 45 -7.21 -24.63 -14.86
C ASP A 45 -6.95 -24.07 -13.45
N LYS A 46 -7.19 -24.89 -12.41
CA LYS A 46 -6.90 -24.53 -11.02
C LYS A 46 -5.41 -24.41 -10.73
N LEU A 47 -4.57 -25.30 -11.28
CA LEU A 47 -3.13 -25.24 -11.10
C LEU A 47 -2.53 -24.01 -11.79
N ASP A 48 -3.00 -23.66 -12.98
CA ASP A 48 -2.59 -22.46 -13.70
C ASP A 48 -3.01 -21.18 -12.97
N ALA A 49 -4.25 -21.13 -12.46
CA ALA A 49 -4.72 -20.04 -11.61
C ALA A 49 -3.87 -19.87 -10.33
N ILE A 50 -3.46 -20.98 -9.68
CA ILE A 50 -2.53 -20.95 -8.53
C ILE A 50 -1.13 -20.48 -8.97
N GLY A 51 -0.69 -20.86 -10.18
CA GLY A 51 0.58 -20.43 -10.78
C GLY A 51 0.64 -18.91 -10.97
N GLU A 52 -0.37 -18.33 -11.62
CA GLU A 52 -0.48 -16.89 -11.82
C GLU A 52 -0.68 -16.14 -10.49
N TRP A 53 -1.48 -16.66 -9.56
CA TRP A 53 -1.59 -16.09 -8.20
C TRP A 53 -0.23 -16.06 -7.48
N LYS A 54 0.55 -17.15 -7.49
CA LYS A 54 1.91 -17.19 -6.91
C LYS A 54 2.89 -16.24 -7.60
N LYS A 55 2.71 -15.98 -8.89
CA LYS A 55 3.54 -15.03 -9.67
C LYS A 55 3.20 -13.59 -9.29
N GLN A 56 1.91 -13.24 -9.29
CA GLN A 56 1.40 -11.93 -8.86
C GLN A 56 1.79 -11.62 -7.41
N ARG A 57 1.55 -12.56 -6.47
CA ARG A 57 1.89 -12.36 -5.05
C ARG A 57 3.39 -12.17 -4.81
N ARG A 58 4.26 -12.83 -5.59
CA ARG A 58 5.72 -12.60 -5.54
C ARG A 58 6.14 -11.27 -6.17
N ALA A 59 5.44 -10.79 -7.18
CA ALA A 59 5.70 -9.45 -7.74
C ALA A 59 5.28 -8.35 -6.76
N GLU A 60 4.11 -8.49 -6.14
CA GLU A 60 3.59 -7.58 -5.10
C GLU A 60 4.54 -7.48 -3.90
N LEU A 61 5.00 -8.62 -3.36
CA LEU A 61 5.94 -8.64 -2.22
C LEU A 61 7.30 -8.02 -2.56
N ARG A 62 7.80 -8.18 -3.78
CA ARG A 62 9.03 -7.50 -4.23
C ARG A 62 8.81 -5.99 -4.33
N ALA A 63 7.76 -5.55 -5.01
CA ALA A 63 7.43 -4.13 -5.12
C ALA A 63 7.25 -3.46 -3.74
N GLN A 64 6.68 -4.16 -2.76
CA GLN A 64 6.60 -3.68 -1.38
C GLN A 64 7.97 -3.58 -0.70
N ALA A 65 8.83 -4.60 -0.85
CA ALA A 65 10.19 -4.58 -0.30
C ALA A 65 11.06 -3.47 -0.93
N ASP A 66 11.06 -3.36 -2.25
CA ASP A 66 11.79 -2.35 -3.02
C ASP A 66 11.33 -0.94 -2.64
N ALA A 67 10.01 -0.73 -2.49
CA ALA A 67 9.45 0.55 -2.04
C ALA A 67 9.83 0.91 -0.59
N GLN A 68 9.98 -0.06 0.31
CA GLN A 68 10.46 0.20 1.67
C GLN A 68 11.95 0.51 1.68
N LEU A 69 12.78 -0.24 0.94
CA LEU A 69 14.21 0.02 0.82
C LEU A 69 14.47 1.42 0.25
N ALA A 70 13.77 1.81 -0.82
CA ALA A 70 13.89 3.15 -1.41
C ALA A 70 13.49 4.28 -0.42
N ARG A 71 12.52 4.04 0.47
CA ARG A 71 12.13 5.00 1.53
C ARG A 71 13.20 5.09 2.62
N GLU A 72 13.74 3.96 3.06
CA GLU A 72 14.82 3.93 4.04
C GLU A 72 16.10 4.59 3.51
N GLU A 73 16.46 4.31 2.25
CA GLU A 73 17.58 4.96 1.57
C GLU A 73 17.35 6.47 1.46
N ALA A 74 16.20 6.91 0.94
CA ALA A 74 15.86 8.33 0.83
C ALA A 74 15.88 9.03 2.19
N LYS A 75 15.44 8.35 3.27
CA LYS A 75 15.55 8.87 4.63
C LYS A 75 17.01 9.02 5.07
N ARG A 76 17.81 7.95 5.03
CA ARG A 76 19.22 7.98 5.46
C ARG A 76 20.03 9.03 4.68
N VAL A 77 19.84 9.09 3.36
CA VAL A 77 20.46 10.10 2.49
C VAL A 77 19.97 11.51 2.82
N GLY A 78 18.72 11.67 3.27
CA GLY A 78 18.19 12.93 3.78
C GLY A 78 18.87 13.35 5.10
N ASP A 79 18.87 12.44 6.09
CA ASP A 79 19.46 12.64 7.42
C ASP A 79 20.97 13.00 7.29
N ASP A 80 21.73 12.28 6.46
CA ASP A 80 23.16 12.54 6.22
C ASP A 80 23.39 13.90 5.51
N ARG A 81 22.52 14.28 4.57
CA ARG A 81 22.60 15.59 3.89
C ARG A 81 22.30 16.74 4.83
N GLU A 82 21.32 16.60 5.72
CA GLU A 82 21.02 17.59 6.76
C GLU A 82 22.18 17.73 7.74
N ALA A 83 22.74 16.60 8.21
CA ALA A 83 23.92 16.59 9.07
C ALA A 83 25.14 17.25 8.41
N ALA A 84 25.38 16.99 7.12
CA ALA A 84 26.44 17.62 6.34
C ALA A 84 26.20 19.13 6.16
N GLY A 85 24.97 19.55 5.83
CA GLY A 85 24.61 20.96 5.73
C GLY A 85 24.79 21.71 7.05
N ALA A 86 24.34 21.12 8.16
CA ALA A 86 24.55 21.66 9.49
C ALA A 86 26.05 21.75 9.85
N ALA A 87 26.87 20.79 9.42
CA ALA A 87 28.32 20.87 9.62
C ALA A 87 28.97 22.02 8.82
N VAL A 88 28.53 22.24 7.57
CA VAL A 88 29.00 23.36 6.73
C VAL A 88 28.61 24.71 7.34
N GLU A 89 27.39 24.90 7.83
CA GLU A 89 27.04 26.16 8.51
C GLU A 89 27.83 26.38 9.79
N ARG A 90 28.03 25.34 10.62
CA ARG A 90 28.92 25.45 11.79
C ARG A 90 30.36 25.84 11.41
N MET A 91 30.86 25.44 10.23
CA MET A 91 32.15 25.91 9.73
C MET A 91 32.11 27.38 9.30
N ARG A 92 31.03 27.82 8.64
CA ARG A 92 30.83 29.23 8.24
C ARG A 92 30.66 30.17 9.43
N GLU A 93 29.99 29.74 10.50
CA GLU A 93 29.88 30.44 11.78
C GLU A 93 31.25 30.68 12.43
N ARG A 94 32.23 29.79 12.19
CA ARG A 94 33.64 29.95 12.59
C ARG A 94 34.48 30.78 11.62
N GLY A 95 33.87 31.38 10.58
CA GLY A 95 34.53 32.24 9.61
C GLY A 95 35.11 31.53 8.38
N GLU A 96 34.91 30.22 8.21
CA GLU A 96 35.38 29.51 7.01
C GLU A 96 34.50 29.83 5.78
N THR A 97 35.11 30.11 4.64
CA THR A 97 34.38 30.26 3.37
C THR A 97 34.12 28.89 2.72
N LEU A 98 33.08 28.77 1.89
CA LEU A 98 32.82 27.51 1.15
C LEU A 98 34.03 27.05 0.31
N THR A 99 34.80 28.00 -0.25
CA THR A 99 36.04 27.73 -0.99
C THR A 99 37.12 27.19 -0.06
N THR A 100 37.28 27.79 1.13
CA THR A 100 38.26 27.33 2.13
C THR A 100 37.91 25.94 2.66
N ILE A 101 36.63 25.66 2.91
CA ILE A 101 36.12 24.33 3.32
C ILE A 101 36.41 23.29 2.23
N ALA A 102 36.14 23.64 0.96
CA ALA A 102 36.42 22.78 -0.19
C ALA A 102 37.91 22.41 -0.27
N THR A 103 38.80 23.41 -0.25
CA THR A 103 40.25 23.20 -0.34
C THR A 103 40.85 22.50 0.89
N LYS A 104 40.37 22.76 2.11
CA LYS A 104 40.89 22.13 3.34
C LYS A 104 40.52 20.66 3.51
N HIS A 105 39.53 20.17 2.76
CA HIS A 105 39.00 18.82 2.88
C HIS A 105 39.03 18.04 1.55
N ASP A 106 39.74 18.57 0.54
CA ASP A 106 39.85 18.01 -0.81
C ASP A 106 38.47 17.70 -1.47
N LEU A 107 37.47 18.53 -1.16
CA LEU A 107 36.11 18.40 -1.68
C LEU A 107 35.89 19.35 -2.87
N GLY A 108 35.14 18.88 -3.87
CA GLY A 108 34.68 19.75 -4.94
C GLY A 108 33.77 20.86 -4.41
N ILE A 109 34.05 22.12 -4.77
CA ILE A 109 33.27 23.30 -4.32
C ILE A 109 31.76 23.18 -4.64
N ALA A 110 31.39 22.45 -5.69
CA ALA A 110 30.01 22.13 -6.02
C ALA A 110 29.34 21.24 -4.96
N ILE A 111 30.03 20.24 -4.43
CA ILE A 111 29.53 19.32 -3.39
C ILE A 111 29.26 20.10 -2.11
N VAL A 112 30.24 20.90 -1.65
CA VAL A 112 30.08 21.75 -0.45
C VAL A 112 28.90 22.72 -0.61
N ARG A 113 28.72 23.31 -1.79
CA ARG A 113 27.58 24.18 -2.10
C ARG A 113 26.24 23.43 -2.13
N VAL A 114 26.19 22.18 -2.59
CA VAL A 114 24.97 21.35 -2.54
C VAL A 114 24.63 21.01 -1.09
N MET A 115 25.60 20.55 -0.29
CA MET A 115 25.36 20.21 1.12
C MET A 115 24.94 21.43 1.95
N ALA A 116 25.52 22.62 1.71
CA ALA A 116 25.08 23.86 2.34
C ALA A 116 23.58 24.19 2.13
N ARG A 117 22.96 23.73 1.03
CA ARG A 117 21.51 23.93 0.79
C ARG A 117 20.63 23.10 1.71
N HIS A 118 21.17 22.02 2.27
CA HIS A 118 20.50 21.13 3.21
C HIS A 118 20.72 21.54 4.67
N ALA A 119 21.40 22.66 4.92
CA ALA A 119 21.56 23.17 6.27
C ALA A 119 20.21 23.52 6.91
N PRO A 120 20.02 23.22 8.21
CA PRO A 120 18.83 23.63 8.93
C PRO A 120 18.74 25.16 8.91
N LYS A 121 17.63 25.69 8.35
CA LYS A 121 17.35 27.12 8.41
C LYS A 121 17.26 27.51 9.88
N ALA A 122 18.03 28.51 10.30
CA ALA A 122 17.96 29.03 11.66
C ALA A 122 16.50 29.36 11.99
N ALA A 123 15.90 28.59 12.90
CA ALA A 123 14.61 28.93 13.45
C ALA A 123 14.77 30.28 14.15
N ASN A 124 13.89 31.24 13.83
CA ASN A 124 13.95 32.58 14.40
C ASN A 124 14.10 32.47 15.93
N PRO A 125 15.09 33.12 16.55
CA PRO A 125 15.32 32.98 17.98
C PRO A 125 14.05 33.39 18.72
N VAL A 126 13.42 32.41 19.37
CA VAL A 126 12.20 32.65 20.15
C VAL A 126 12.53 33.73 21.17
N SER A 127 11.80 34.85 21.11
CA SER A 127 12.04 35.99 22.00
C SER A 127 12.08 35.49 23.43
N ARG A 128 13.26 35.58 24.05
CA ARG A 128 13.46 35.28 25.46
C ARG A 128 12.77 36.39 26.24
N ASN A 129 11.47 36.25 26.45
CA ASN A 129 10.64 37.23 27.16
C ASN A 129 11.10 37.29 28.62
N GLY A 130 12.05 38.18 28.88
CA GLY A 130 12.62 38.42 30.19
C GLY A 130 11.57 39.01 31.12
N SER A 131 11.58 38.54 32.36
CA SER A 131 10.68 38.98 33.41
C SER A 131 10.67 40.50 33.60
N GLN A 132 9.48 41.09 33.68
CA GLN A 132 9.25 42.22 34.57
C GLN A 132 8.04 41.92 35.47
N ALA A 133 8.34 41.76 36.75
CA ALA A 133 7.39 41.94 37.83
C ALA A 133 7.84 43.19 38.61
N LEU A 134 6.92 44.07 38.99
CA LEU A 134 7.01 44.99 40.15
C LEU A 134 5.79 45.95 40.20
N GLY A 135 4.77 45.59 40.98
CA GLY A 135 3.94 46.51 41.82
C GLY A 135 3.05 47.58 41.14
N ARG A 136 2.20 48.32 41.88
CA ARG A 136 1.60 48.14 43.22
C ARG A 136 0.40 49.10 43.38
N ASN A 137 -0.81 48.53 43.29
CA ASN A 137 -2.14 48.93 43.79
C ASN A 137 -2.40 50.26 44.56
N VAL A 138 -3.49 50.96 44.17
CA VAL A 138 -4.58 51.62 44.98
C VAL A 138 -5.42 52.51 44.04
N SER A 139 -6.73 52.79 44.18
CA SER A 139 -7.96 52.09 44.65
C SER A 139 -9.08 53.14 44.76
N GLY A 140 -10.25 52.89 44.14
CA GLY A 140 -11.56 53.50 44.47
C GLY A 140 -11.84 54.94 44.00
N THR A 141 -13.08 55.44 43.93
CA THR A 141 -14.44 54.82 43.95
C THR A 141 -15.44 55.87 43.41
N GLY A 142 -16.50 55.49 42.69
CA GLY A 142 -17.59 56.40 42.30
C GLY A 142 -18.63 55.74 41.39
N GLU A 143 -19.90 55.71 41.78
CA GLU A 143 -20.92 54.77 41.30
C GLU A 143 -22.29 55.45 41.05
N ALA A 144 -23.02 55.00 40.02
CA ALA A 144 -24.50 55.00 39.82
C ALA A 144 -24.78 54.70 38.31
N ALA A 145 -25.36 53.56 37.92
CA ALA A 145 -26.78 53.18 37.93
C ALA A 145 -27.63 53.93 36.87
N ALA A 146 -28.53 53.32 36.09
CA ALA A 146 -29.00 51.93 35.95
C ALA A 146 -29.17 51.61 34.42
N ASP A 147 -29.87 50.59 33.88
CA ASP A 147 -30.79 49.56 34.39
C ASP A 147 -30.91 48.39 33.36
N GLY A 148 -31.68 47.32 33.66
CA GLY A 148 -32.22 46.38 32.65
C GLY A 148 -31.93 44.88 32.83
N GLU A 149 -32.74 44.18 33.64
CA GLU A 149 -32.85 42.71 33.60
C GLU A 149 -33.53 42.19 32.30
N VAL A 150 -33.20 40.97 31.85
CA VAL A 150 -34.02 39.73 31.98
C VAL A 150 -33.11 38.52 31.62
N GLY A 151 -33.32 37.38 32.29
CA GLY A 151 -32.44 36.20 32.26
C GLY A 151 -32.54 35.25 31.05
N PRO A 152 -31.81 34.12 31.09
CA PRO A 152 -31.52 33.26 29.94
C PRO A 152 -32.46 32.06 29.80
N ASP A 153 -32.53 31.48 28.59
CA ASP A 153 -32.89 30.07 28.41
C ASP A 153 -32.11 29.44 27.23
N ALA A 154 -31.89 28.13 27.31
CA ALA A 154 -31.13 27.33 26.37
C ALA A 154 -32.05 26.59 25.37
N GLY A 155 -31.55 26.30 24.17
CA GLY A 155 -32.36 25.56 23.18
C GLY A 155 -31.58 25.11 21.95
N GLU A 156 -31.08 23.88 22.00
CA GLU A 156 -30.71 23.07 20.82
C GLU A 156 -31.52 21.74 20.88
N PRO A 157 -31.61 20.97 19.79
CA PRO A 157 -32.65 21.05 18.77
C PRO A 157 -33.71 19.93 18.94
N PRO A 158 -34.59 19.68 17.95
CA PRO A 158 -34.31 18.47 17.16
C PRO A 158 -34.72 18.51 15.67
N ALA A 159 -34.30 17.45 14.99
CA ALA A 159 -34.38 17.18 13.55
C ALA A 159 -35.79 17.04 12.94
N GLY A 160 -35.85 17.27 11.62
CA GLY A 160 -36.62 16.41 10.70
C GLY A 160 -37.71 17.08 9.88
N ALA A 161 -37.47 17.24 8.56
CA ALA A 161 -38.52 17.22 7.53
C ALA A 161 -37.90 16.99 6.15
N ALA A 162 -38.40 16.00 5.41
CA ALA A 162 -38.21 15.86 3.97
C ALA A 162 -39.54 16.17 3.25
N PRO A 163 -39.47 16.80 2.07
CA PRO A 163 -40.48 16.63 1.01
C PRO A 163 -39.80 16.36 -0.36
N ALA A 164 -40.44 15.76 -1.36
CA ALA A 164 -41.72 15.03 -1.44
C ALA A 164 -41.64 14.04 -2.61
#